data_AF-A0A2P4ZXD4-F1
#
_entry.id   AF-A0A2P4ZXD4-F1
#
_cell.length_a   1.000
_cell.length_b   1.000
_cell.length_c   1.000
_cell.angle_alpha   90.00
_cell.angle_beta   90.00
_cell.angle_gamma   90.00
#
_symmetry.space_group_name_H-M   'P 1'
#
loop_
_entity.id
_entity.type
_entity.pdbx_description
1 polymer ?
#
loop_
_entity_poly.entity_id
_entity_poly.type
_entity_poly.pdbx_seq_one_letter_code
_entity_poly.pdbx_strand_id
1 'polypeptide(L)'
;MDPSTVALGYFRPHNLTNWVEFQELNESARDLLRKPQAASYELGIGIVPVPGEDKAVVLASVILMNAQSRGIIRLRSNDPDAQPIIHLNYLQHPYDRRVLIEAIKQTLDLMLHSDLPVSTQIEGPTSTSDEDILQFLREAVVPAWHAMGTVKMGKLDDDMACVDTEFRVIGVEGLRVVDMSICPVVPRYISQESYT
;
A
#
# COMPACT_ATOMS: atom_id res chain seq x y z
N MET A 1 19.08 -21.79 13.82
CA MET A 1 18.38 -21.15 12.69
C MET A 1 18.73 -19.68 12.74
N ASP A 2 19.17 -19.12 11.61
CA ASP A 2 19.58 -17.72 11.46
C ASP A 2 18.38 -16.78 11.74
N PRO A 3 18.49 -15.73 12.58
CA PRO A 3 17.39 -14.82 12.91
C PRO A 3 16.87 -13.92 11.76
N SER A 4 17.19 -14.21 10.50
CA SER A 4 16.85 -13.37 9.34
C SER A 4 15.86 -13.98 8.34
N THR A 5 14.98 -14.89 8.76
CA THR A 5 13.99 -15.48 7.84
C THR A 5 12.77 -14.56 7.72
N VAL A 6 12.94 -13.41 7.08
CA VAL A 6 11.81 -12.61 6.59
C VAL A 6 11.42 -13.17 5.23
N ALA A 7 10.20 -13.70 5.11
CA ALA A 7 9.63 -14.08 3.83
C ALA A 7 8.84 -12.89 3.28
N LEU A 8 9.27 -12.38 2.11
CA LEU A 8 8.58 -11.30 1.41
C LEU A 8 8.05 -11.80 0.08
N GLY A 9 6.80 -11.47 -0.24
CA GLY A 9 6.20 -11.83 -1.52
C GLY A 9 5.20 -10.79 -2.01
N TYR A 10 5.07 -10.72 -3.34
CA TYR A 10 4.12 -9.86 -4.03
C TYR A 10 3.02 -10.72 -4.66
N PHE A 11 1.77 -10.44 -4.30
CA PHE A 11 0.66 -11.33 -4.60
C PHE A 11 -0.46 -10.61 -5.35
N ARG A 12 -1.20 -11.41 -6.11
CA ARG A 12 -2.35 -10.98 -6.90
C ARG A 12 -3.44 -12.05 -6.79
N PRO A 13 -4.66 -11.70 -6.38
CA PRO A 13 -5.79 -12.62 -6.38
C PRO A 13 -6.05 -13.19 -7.79
N HIS A 14 -6.19 -14.52 -7.90
CA HIS A 14 -6.43 -15.19 -9.18
C HIS A 14 -7.75 -14.79 -9.84
N ASN A 15 -8.77 -14.47 -9.02
CA ASN A 15 -10.09 -14.06 -9.45
C ASN A 15 -10.28 -12.53 -9.47
N LEU A 16 -9.21 -11.74 -9.41
CA LEU A 16 -9.27 -10.27 -9.33
C LEU A 16 -10.21 -9.63 -10.36
N THR A 17 -10.18 -10.13 -11.59
CA THR A 17 -10.99 -9.59 -12.69
C THR A 17 -12.48 -9.91 -12.56
N ASN A 18 -12.88 -10.78 -11.64
CA ASN A 18 -14.28 -11.15 -11.47
C ASN A 18 -14.98 -10.29 -10.42
N TRP A 19 -14.24 -9.43 -9.71
CA TRP A 19 -14.78 -8.60 -8.64
C TRP A 19 -15.51 -7.39 -9.20
N VAL A 20 -16.65 -7.04 -8.58
CA VAL A 20 -17.42 -5.84 -8.94
C VAL A 20 -16.55 -4.59 -8.75
N GLU A 21 -15.80 -4.53 -7.66
CA GLU A 21 -14.91 -3.42 -7.32
C GLU A 21 -13.78 -3.22 -8.33
N PHE A 22 -13.34 -4.29 -9.01
CA PHE A 22 -12.37 -4.20 -10.10
C PHE A 22 -13.04 -3.69 -11.38
N GLN A 23 -14.25 -4.16 -11.68
CA GLN A 23 -15.00 -3.75 -12.87
C GLN A 23 -15.39 -2.27 -12.81
N GLU A 24 -15.61 -1.72 -11.62
CA GLU A 24 -15.95 -0.30 -11.41
C GLU A 24 -14.75 0.66 -11.52
N LEU A 25 -13.51 0.15 -11.57
CA LEU A 25 -12.33 1.00 -11.75
C LEU A 25 -12.35 1.75 -13.09
N ASN A 26 -11.58 2.84 -13.20
CA ASN A 26 -11.36 3.45 -14.50
C ASN A 26 -10.52 2.54 -15.42
N GLU A 27 -10.57 2.80 -16.73
CA GLU A 27 -9.90 1.95 -17.73
C GLU A 27 -8.39 1.85 -17.52
N SER A 28 -7.73 2.97 -17.25
CA SER A 28 -6.28 3.02 -17.00
C SER A 28 -5.87 2.15 -15.81
N ALA A 29 -6.62 2.21 -14.71
CA ALA A 29 -6.40 1.38 -13.54
C ALA A 29 -6.60 -0.10 -13.84
N ARG A 30 -7.68 -0.48 -14.55
CA ARG A 30 -7.91 -1.87 -14.98
C ARG A 30 -6.78 -2.37 -15.87
N ASP A 31 -6.29 -1.57 -16.80
CA ASP A 31 -5.21 -1.97 -17.71
C ASP A 31 -3.87 -2.15 -16.99
N LEU A 32 -3.55 -1.26 -16.04
CA LEU A 32 -2.40 -1.46 -15.17
C LEU A 32 -2.55 -2.75 -14.37
N LEU A 33 -3.69 -2.92 -13.71
CA LEU A 33 -3.98 -4.05 -12.83
C LEU A 33 -4.28 -5.34 -13.60
N ARG A 34 -4.31 -5.38 -14.93
CA ARG A 34 -4.34 -6.62 -15.73
C ARG A 34 -2.95 -7.17 -15.98
N LYS A 35 -1.90 -6.36 -15.87
CA LYS A 35 -0.53 -6.78 -16.13
C LYS A 35 -0.14 -7.87 -15.13
N PRO A 36 0.47 -8.99 -15.57
CA PRO A 36 0.88 -10.07 -14.67
C PRO A 36 1.77 -9.60 -13.53
N GLN A 37 2.56 -8.56 -13.77
CA GLN A 37 3.49 -8.00 -12.80
C GLN A 37 2.86 -6.95 -11.87
N ALA A 38 1.57 -6.66 -11.99
CA ALA A 38 0.87 -5.74 -11.09
C ALA A 38 0.34 -6.51 -9.87
N ALA A 39 1.09 -6.47 -8.77
CA ALA A 39 0.68 -7.02 -7.49
C ALA A 39 -0.46 -6.19 -6.89
N SER A 40 -1.38 -6.86 -6.20
CA SER A 40 -2.45 -6.21 -5.44
C SER A 40 -2.03 -5.95 -4.00
N TYR A 41 -1.17 -6.82 -3.44
CA TYR A 41 -0.63 -6.61 -2.10
C TYR A 41 0.75 -7.26 -1.97
N GLU A 42 1.52 -6.77 -1.01
CA GLU A 42 2.75 -7.37 -0.52
C GLU A 42 2.46 -8.03 0.83
N LEU A 43 3.00 -9.23 1.04
CA LEU A 43 2.94 -9.95 2.31
C LEU A 43 4.36 -10.17 2.82
N GLY A 44 4.64 -9.63 3.99
CA GLY A 44 5.86 -9.87 4.75
C GLY A 44 5.55 -10.74 5.96
N ILE A 45 6.33 -11.78 6.19
CA ILE A 45 6.26 -12.62 7.39
C ILE A 45 7.64 -12.62 8.05
N GLY A 46 7.69 -12.25 9.32
CA GLY A 46 8.91 -12.26 10.13
C GLY A 46 8.70 -12.96 11.47
N ILE A 47 9.74 -13.61 11.97
CA ILE A 47 9.75 -14.19 13.32
C ILE A 47 10.56 -13.25 14.21
N VAL A 48 9.91 -12.65 15.19
CA VAL A 48 10.52 -11.66 16.09
C VAL A 48 10.67 -12.25 17.49
N PRO A 49 11.89 -12.44 17.99
CA PRO A 49 12.13 -12.85 19.37
C PRO A 49 11.57 -11.81 20.36
N VAL A 50 10.96 -12.28 21.44
CA VAL A 50 10.50 -11.41 22.53
C VAL A 50 11.69 -11.14 23.47
N PRO A 51 12.14 -9.88 23.63
CA PRO A 51 13.30 -9.58 24.47
C PRO A 51 13.13 -10.07 25.91
N GLY A 52 14.05 -10.92 26.37
CA GLY A 52 14.02 -11.46 27.74
C GLY A 52 13.14 -12.69 27.93
N GLU A 53 12.50 -13.22 26.88
CA GLU A 53 11.73 -14.45 26.92
C GLU A 53 12.30 -15.51 25.96
N ASP A 54 12.10 -16.79 26.28
CA ASP A 54 12.38 -17.90 25.35
C ASP A 54 11.17 -18.14 24.42
N LYS A 55 10.71 -17.07 23.77
CA LYS A 55 9.56 -17.05 22.87
C LYS A 55 9.80 -16.10 21.70
N ALA A 56 9.11 -16.37 20.60
CA ALA A 56 9.06 -15.48 19.45
C ALA A 56 7.61 -15.30 18.98
N VAL A 57 7.36 -14.18 18.32
CA VAL A 57 6.08 -13.85 17.70
C VAL A 57 6.26 -13.92 16.19
N VAL A 58 5.30 -14.52 15.50
CA VAL A 58 5.22 -14.41 14.04
C VAL A 58 4.44 -13.14 13.71
N LEU A 59 5.08 -12.21 13.03
CA LEU A 59 4.46 -11.00 12.51
C LEU A 59 4.16 -11.22 11.02
N ALA A 60 2.91 -10.98 10.64
CA ALA A 60 2.50 -10.92 9.26
C ALA A 60 2.02 -9.51 8.93
N SER A 61 2.65 -8.87 7.94
CA SER A 61 2.32 -7.53 7.46
C SER A 61 1.78 -7.60 6.05
N VAL A 62 0.59 -7.02 5.82
CA VAL A 62 0.01 -6.85 4.49
C VAL A 62 0.12 -5.39 4.09
N ILE A 63 0.75 -5.12 2.95
CA ILE A 63 0.85 -3.77 2.37
C ILE A 63 0.02 -3.74 1.09
N LEU A 64 -0.95 -2.82 1.02
CA LEU A 64 -1.74 -2.60 -0.18
C LEU A 64 -0.88 -2.03 -1.31
N MET A 65 -0.91 -2.67 -2.47
CA MET A 65 -0.21 -2.23 -3.67
C MET A 65 -1.21 -1.71 -4.69
N ASN A 66 -0.80 -0.73 -5.51
CA ASN A 66 -1.66 -0.12 -6.53
C ASN A 66 -3.02 0.37 -5.98
N ALA A 67 -3.00 1.00 -4.80
CA ALA A 67 -4.18 1.55 -4.15
C ALA A 67 -4.94 2.51 -5.07
N GLN A 68 -6.26 2.55 -4.92
CA GLN A 68 -7.18 3.39 -5.70
C GLN A 68 -7.70 4.58 -4.88
N SER A 69 -7.66 4.50 -3.55
CA SER A 69 -7.88 5.65 -2.67
C SER A 69 -6.82 6.73 -2.92
N ARG A 70 -7.22 7.99 -2.83
CA ARG A 70 -6.33 9.14 -3.03
C ARG A 70 -6.48 10.12 -1.88
N GLY A 71 -5.35 10.46 -1.28
CA GLY A 71 -5.26 11.50 -0.26
C GLY A 71 -4.95 12.88 -0.86
N ILE A 72 -4.94 13.89 -0.02
CA ILE A 72 -4.50 15.24 -0.35
C ILE A 72 -3.69 15.82 0.81
N ILE A 73 -2.66 16.60 0.46
CA ILE A 73 -1.94 17.48 1.36
C ILE A 73 -2.05 18.91 0.84
N ARG A 74 -2.35 19.86 1.72
CA ARG A 74 -2.46 21.29 1.37
C ARG A 74 -1.84 22.16 2.44
N LEU A 75 -1.30 23.30 2.01
CA LEU A 75 -0.92 24.36 2.93
C LEU A 75 -2.15 24.84 3.70
N ARG A 76 -1.97 25.06 5.00
CA ARG A 76 -3.01 25.66 5.85
C ARG A 76 -3.08 27.17 5.69
N SER A 77 -1.92 27.80 5.51
CA SER A 77 -1.76 29.25 5.39
C SER A 77 -0.45 29.57 4.66
N ASN A 78 -0.06 30.84 4.64
CA ASN A 78 1.23 31.31 4.14
C ASN A 78 2.36 31.27 5.21
N ASP A 79 2.04 30.91 6.46
CA ASP A 79 3.04 30.67 7.51
C ASP A 79 3.73 29.31 7.27
N PRO A 80 5.06 29.30 7.04
CA PRO A 80 5.81 28.05 6.80
C PRO A 80 5.84 27.10 8.01
N ASP A 81 5.62 27.61 9.22
CA ASP A 81 5.63 26.79 10.45
C ASP A 81 4.25 26.17 10.74
N ALA A 82 3.22 26.58 9.99
CA ALA A 82 1.87 26.04 10.16
C ALA A 82 1.78 24.60 9.65
N GLN A 83 1.35 23.68 10.52
CA GLN A 83 1.11 22.28 10.16
C GLN A 83 0.13 22.17 8.97
N PRO A 84 0.48 21.39 7.92
CA PRO A 84 -0.36 21.26 6.74
C PRO A 84 -1.68 20.56 7.06
N ILE A 85 -2.64 20.66 6.15
CA ILE A 85 -3.86 19.87 6.18
C ILE A 85 -3.58 18.58 5.40
N ILE A 86 -3.73 17.43 6.07
CA ILE A 86 -3.49 16.11 5.49
C ILE A 86 -4.78 15.29 5.60
N HIS A 87 -5.26 14.79 4.47
CA HIS A 87 -6.32 13.79 4.40
C HIS A 87 -5.81 12.59 3.64
N LEU A 88 -5.57 11.47 4.33
CA LEU A 88 -5.01 10.26 3.72
C LEU A 88 -6.07 9.45 2.95
N ASN A 89 -7.34 9.54 3.36
CA ASN A 89 -8.46 8.82 2.77
C ASN A 89 -8.24 7.30 2.64
N TYR A 90 -7.49 6.71 3.58
CA TYR A 90 -7.30 5.26 3.62
C TYR A 90 -8.64 4.52 3.63
N LEU A 91 -8.70 3.40 2.90
CA LEU A 91 -9.88 2.54 2.79
C LEU A 91 -11.12 3.21 2.18
N GLN A 92 -10.99 4.40 1.58
CA GLN A 92 -12.10 5.10 0.95
C GLN A 92 -12.64 4.31 -0.25
N HIS A 93 -11.74 3.83 -1.11
CA HIS A 93 -12.10 3.11 -2.33
C HIS A 93 -12.49 1.65 -2.03
N PRO A 94 -13.63 1.13 -2.56
CA PRO A 94 -14.07 -0.24 -2.30
C PRO A 94 -13.07 -1.31 -2.74
N TYR A 95 -12.40 -1.12 -3.88
CA TYR A 95 -11.31 -2.00 -4.34
C TYR A 95 -10.22 -2.23 -3.29
N ASP A 96 -9.77 -1.17 -2.62
CA ASP A 96 -8.68 -1.25 -1.63
C ASP A 96 -9.11 -2.10 -0.43
N ARG A 97 -10.35 -1.93 0.03
CA ARG A 97 -10.94 -2.75 1.09
C ARG A 97 -11.00 -4.21 0.67
N ARG A 98 -11.48 -4.48 -0.55
CA ARG A 98 -11.60 -5.85 -1.08
C ARG A 98 -10.25 -6.56 -1.14
N VAL A 99 -9.21 -5.88 -1.65
CA VAL A 99 -7.86 -6.44 -1.71
C VAL A 99 -7.32 -6.77 -0.33
N LEU A 100 -7.44 -5.85 0.63
CA LEU A 100 -6.95 -6.07 1.99
C LEU A 100 -7.70 -7.18 2.73
N ILE A 101 -9.02 -7.28 2.55
CA ILE A 101 -9.82 -8.37 3.11
C ILE A 101 -9.32 -9.73 2.62
N GLU A 102 -9.14 -9.87 1.29
CA GLU A 102 -8.66 -11.11 0.69
C GLU A 102 -7.23 -11.45 1.10
N ALA A 103 -6.36 -10.44 1.21
CA ALA A 103 -4.98 -10.63 1.67
C ALA A 103 -4.92 -11.10 3.13
N ILE A 104 -5.74 -10.52 4.02
CA ILE A 104 -5.83 -10.96 5.42
C ILE A 104 -6.38 -12.38 5.52
N LYS A 105 -7.42 -12.74 4.75
CA LYS A 105 -7.93 -14.12 4.72
C LYS A 105 -6.85 -15.12 4.32
N GLN A 106 -6.11 -14.83 3.25
CA GLN A 106 -5.03 -15.69 2.78
C GLN A 106 -3.89 -15.78 3.80
N THR A 107 -3.59 -14.68 4.50
CA THR A 107 -2.60 -14.65 5.57
C THR A 107 -3.03 -15.52 6.75
N LEU A 108 -4.29 -15.41 7.20
CA LEU A 108 -4.83 -16.23 8.28
C LEU A 108 -4.86 -17.71 7.89
N ASP A 109 -5.27 -18.02 6.66
CA ASP A 109 -5.27 -19.39 6.13
C ASP A 109 -3.85 -20.00 6.14
N LEU A 110 -2.86 -19.22 5.67
CA LEU A 110 -1.46 -19.62 5.72
C LEU A 110 -0.96 -19.84 7.15
N MET A 111 -1.28 -18.93 8.08
CA MET A 111 -0.83 -19.06 9.48
C MET A 111 -1.46 -20.28 10.16
N LEU A 112 -2.77 -20.50 9.98
CA LEU A 112 -3.52 -21.58 10.62
C LEU A 112 -3.20 -22.98 10.05
N HIS A 113 -2.80 -23.06 8.78
CA HIS A 113 -2.50 -24.33 8.11
C HIS A 113 -1.01 -24.54 7.82
N SER A 114 -0.13 -23.68 8.34
CA SER A 114 1.32 -23.90 8.25
C SER A 114 1.82 -24.90 9.30
N ASP A 115 2.94 -25.56 8.99
CA ASP A 115 3.68 -26.40 9.96
C ASP A 115 4.48 -25.57 10.98
N LEU A 116 4.28 -24.24 11.02
CA LEU A 116 4.97 -23.39 11.99
C LEU A 116 4.47 -23.76 13.41
N PRO A 117 5.37 -23.89 14.40
CA PRO A 117 5.00 -24.19 15.78
C PRO A 117 4.45 -22.94 16.48
N VAL A 118 3.42 -22.33 15.89
CA VAL A 118 2.75 -21.13 16.40
C VAL A 118 1.64 -21.51 17.37
N SER A 119 1.49 -20.72 18.43
CA SER A 119 0.27 -20.76 19.24
C SER A 119 -0.93 -20.41 18.36
N THR A 120 -2.09 -21.00 18.60
CA THR A 120 -3.33 -20.64 17.89
C THR A 120 -3.86 -19.26 18.26
N GLN A 121 -3.21 -18.57 19.20
CA GLN A 121 -3.56 -17.20 19.58
C GLN A 121 -3.05 -16.22 18.53
N ILE A 122 -3.97 -15.68 17.73
CA ILE A 122 -3.70 -14.66 16.71
C ILE A 122 -4.21 -13.31 17.22
N GLU A 123 -3.34 -12.31 17.28
CA GLU A 123 -3.74 -10.92 17.46
C GLU A 123 -4.10 -10.34 16.09
N GLY A 124 -5.39 -10.34 15.78
CA GLY A 124 -5.90 -9.98 14.45
C GLY A 124 -7.42 -9.84 14.45
N PRO A 125 -8.08 -9.95 13.29
CA PRO A 125 -9.54 -9.88 13.21
C PRO A 125 -10.20 -11.01 14.02
N THR A 126 -11.39 -10.74 14.54
CA THR A 126 -12.14 -11.67 15.41
C THR A 126 -12.65 -12.91 14.68
N SER A 127 -12.81 -12.83 13.36
CA SER A 127 -13.13 -13.97 12.49
C SER A 127 -12.64 -13.73 11.06
N THR A 128 -12.85 -14.70 10.19
CA THR A 128 -12.54 -14.61 8.75
C THR A 128 -13.69 -13.99 7.93
N SER A 129 -14.70 -13.40 8.57
CA SER A 129 -15.77 -12.68 7.87
C SER A 129 -15.27 -11.35 7.29
N ASP A 130 -15.87 -10.88 6.19
CA ASP A 130 -15.47 -9.62 5.54
C ASP A 130 -15.69 -8.43 6.49
N GLU A 131 -16.76 -8.48 7.28
CA GLU A 131 -17.13 -7.45 8.25
C GLU A 131 -16.12 -7.31 9.37
N ASP A 132 -15.72 -8.43 10.00
CA ASP A 132 -14.76 -8.42 11.11
C ASP A 132 -13.37 -8.00 10.63
N ILE A 133 -12.97 -8.47 9.44
CA ILE A 133 -11.69 -8.06 8.83
C ILE A 133 -11.71 -6.56 8.51
N LEU A 134 -12.81 -6.05 7.97
CA LEU A 134 -12.93 -4.63 7.69
C LEU A 134 -12.92 -3.79 8.98
N GLN A 135 -13.54 -4.28 10.05
CA GLN A 135 -13.48 -3.60 11.34
C GLN A 135 -12.05 -3.56 11.88
N PHE A 136 -11.33 -4.69 11.84
CA PHE A 136 -9.92 -4.74 12.18
C PHE A 136 -9.08 -3.77 11.35
N LEU A 137 -9.28 -3.72 10.03
CA LEU A 137 -8.57 -2.80 9.13
C LEU A 137 -8.77 -1.33 9.50
N ARG A 138 -9.96 -0.93 9.97
CA ARG A 138 -10.22 0.46 10.39
C ARG A 138 -9.37 0.88 11.59
N GLU A 139 -8.96 -0.07 12.41
CA GLU A 139 -8.19 0.18 13.63
C GLU A 139 -6.69 -0.07 13.41
N ALA A 140 -6.33 -1.00 12.54
CA ALA A 140 -4.97 -1.49 12.37
C ALA A 140 -4.19 -0.85 11.20
N VAL A 141 -4.85 -0.16 10.26
CA VAL A 141 -4.14 0.41 9.10
C VAL A 141 -3.23 1.56 9.52
N VAL A 142 -1.96 1.44 9.14
CA VAL A 142 -0.91 2.44 9.37
C VAL A 142 -0.18 2.77 8.07
N PRO A 143 0.49 3.94 7.97
CA PRO A 143 1.29 4.28 6.81
C PRO A 143 2.45 3.29 6.61
N ALA A 144 2.64 2.83 5.37
CA ALA A 144 3.81 2.04 4.97
C ALA A 144 5.04 2.90 4.61
N TRP A 145 5.03 4.20 4.93
CA TRP A 145 6.09 5.17 4.64
C TRP A 145 6.49 5.34 3.16
N HIS A 146 5.62 4.94 2.22
CA HIS A 146 5.80 5.11 0.77
C HIS A 146 4.98 6.30 0.22
N ALA A 147 5.10 7.48 0.85
CA ALA A 147 4.36 8.67 0.42
C ALA A 147 4.89 9.20 -0.93
N MET A 148 3.98 9.49 -1.87
CA MET A 148 4.33 9.87 -3.24
C MET A 148 3.16 10.52 -3.99
N GLY A 149 3.42 11.06 -5.19
CA GLY A 149 2.39 11.48 -6.14
C GLY A 149 1.73 12.84 -5.87
N THR A 150 2.27 13.65 -4.96
CA THR A 150 1.72 14.97 -4.61
C THR A 150 2.01 16.06 -5.64
N VAL A 151 2.98 15.84 -6.54
CA VAL A 151 3.38 16.77 -7.62
C VAL A 151 3.48 15.99 -8.94
N LYS A 152 2.37 15.36 -9.34
CA LYS A 152 2.28 14.36 -10.42
C LYS A 152 3.04 14.78 -11.69
N MET A 153 3.91 13.91 -12.18
CA MET A 153 4.48 13.98 -13.53
C MET A 153 3.44 13.51 -14.56
N GLY A 154 3.27 14.28 -15.63
CA GLY A 154 2.33 13.94 -16.68
C GLY A 154 2.64 14.62 -18.00
N LYS A 155 1.77 14.38 -18.99
CA LYS A 155 1.80 15.09 -20.26
C LYS A 155 1.24 16.50 -20.08
N LEU A 156 1.55 17.41 -21.01
CA LEU A 156 1.06 18.80 -20.95
C LEU A 156 -0.45 18.93 -21.12
N ASP A 157 -1.12 17.91 -21.66
CA ASP A 157 -2.58 17.82 -21.80
C ASP A 157 -3.26 17.06 -20.65
N ASP A 158 -2.51 16.67 -19.61
CA ASP A 158 -3.06 16.08 -18.38
C ASP A 158 -3.30 17.20 -17.36
N ASP A 159 -4.58 17.53 -17.13
CA ASP A 159 -5.00 18.60 -16.22
C ASP A 159 -4.53 18.41 -14.77
N MET A 160 -4.10 17.19 -14.41
CA MET A 160 -3.57 16.88 -13.08
C MET A 160 -2.03 16.91 -13.02
N ALA A 161 -1.34 17.17 -14.13
CA ALA A 161 0.12 17.23 -14.17
C ALA A 161 0.63 18.52 -13.52
N CYS A 162 1.64 18.38 -12.66
CA CYS A 162 2.36 19.49 -12.05
C CYS A 162 3.75 19.67 -12.66
N VAL A 163 4.37 18.57 -13.12
CA VAL A 163 5.65 18.57 -13.84
C VAL A 163 5.56 17.81 -15.16
N ASP A 164 6.38 18.23 -16.12
CA ASP A 164 6.53 17.53 -17.40
C ASP A 164 7.47 16.32 -17.29
N THR A 165 7.67 15.61 -18.41
CA THR A 165 8.56 14.44 -18.49
C THR A 165 10.04 14.77 -18.36
N GLU A 166 10.40 16.05 -18.25
CA GLU A 166 11.75 16.55 -17.98
C GLU A 166 11.86 17.17 -16.56
N PHE A 167 10.92 16.83 -15.68
CA PHE A 167 10.84 17.24 -14.27
C PHE A 167 10.59 18.74 -14.07
N ARG A 168 10.24 19.49 -15.12
CA ARG A 168 10.05 20.94 -15.06
C ARG A 168 8.66 21.26 -14.54
N VAL A 169 8.56 22.21 -13.62
CA VAL A 169 7.27 22.68 -13.12
C VAL A 169 6.51 23.39 -14.24
N ILE A 170 5.31 22.90 -14.53
CA ILE A 170 4.49 23.44 -15.62
C ILE A 170 4.10 24.87 -15.28
N GLY A 171 4.39 25.81 -16.18
CA GLY A 171 4.10 27.24 -16.00
C GLY A 171 5.13 28.02 -15.18
N VAL A 172 6.25 27.40 -14.76
CA VAL A 172 7.31 28.09 -14.00
C VAL A 172 8.67 27.86 -14.66
N GLU A 173 9.36 28.95 -15.01
CA GLU A 173 10.70 28.87 -15.60
C GLU A 173 11.78 28.57 -14.55
N GLY A 174 12.76 27.74 -14.92
CA GLY A 174 13.93 27.48 -14.08
C GLY A 174 13.70 26.59 -12.84
N LEU A 175 12.51 26.01 -12.67
CA LEU A 175 12.16 25.19 -11.51
C LEU A 175 11.92 23.72 -11.89
N ARG A 176 12.46 22.79 -11.09
CA ARG A 176 12.25 21.34 -11.22
C ARG A 176 11.93 20.71 -9.86
N VAL A 177 11.20 19.59 -9.88
CA VAL A 177 10.95 18.74 -8.70
C VAL A 177 11.49 17.34 -8.98
N VAL A 178 12.37 16.85 -8.11
CA VAL A 178 13.10 15.60 -8.29
C VAL A 178 13.09 14.79 -6.99
N ASP A 179 11.91 14.27 -6.65
CA ASP A 179 11.69 13.33 -5.57
C ASP A 179 10.44 12.46 -5.87
N MET A 180 10.05 11.58 -4.95
CA MET A 180 8.92 10.65 -5.15
C MET A 180 7.55 11.33 -5.29
N SER A 181 7.42 12.63 -4.98
CA SER A 181 6.21 13.42 -5.20
C SER A 181 5.75 13.38 -6.65
N ILE A 182 6.66 13.19 -7.60
CA ILE A 182 6.34 13.22 -9.03
C ILE A 182 5.77 11.90 -9.55
N CYS A 183 6.01 10.79 -8.85
CA CYS A 183 5.68 9.46 -9.36
C CYS A 183 4.14 9.27 -9.40
N PRO A 184 3.55 9.05 -10.59
CA PRO A 184 2.09 8.96 -10.73
C PRO A 184 1.53 7.57 -10.34
N VAL A 185 2.40 6.56 -10.22
CA VAL A 185 2.06 5.16 -9.92
C VAL A 185 3.09 4.61 -8.94
N VAL A 186 2.63 3.84 -7.96
CA VAL A 186 3.48 3.23 -6.93
C VAL A 186 4.51 2.29 -7.58
N PRO A 187 5.83 2.51 -7.38
CA PRO A 187 6.85 1.58 -7.85
C PRO A 187 6.78 0.27 -7.06
N ARG A 188 7.27 -0.82 -7.65
CA ARG A 188 7.20 -2.18 -7.07
C ARG A 188 8.24 -2.49 -6.00
N TYR A 189 8.88 -1.46 -5.44
CA TYR A 189 9.95 -1.62 -4.46
C TYR A 189 9.71 -0.67 -3.29
N ILE A 190 10.31 -1.02 -2.15
CA ILE A 190 10.41 -0.14 -0.99
C ILE A 190 11.02 1.17 -1.45
N SER A 191 10.36 2.31 -1.20
CA SER A 191 10.78 3.61 -1.77
C SER A 191 12.13 4.12 -1.25
N GLN A 192 12.78 3.40 -0.34
CA GLN A 192 14.17 3.64 0.07
C GLN A 192 15.20 3.11 -0.96
N GLU A 193 14.89 2.10 -1.77
CA GLU A 193 15.84 1.47 -2.71
C GLU A 193 15.81 2.07 -4.13
N SER A 194 15.62 3.38 -4.28
CA SER A 194 15.70 4.05 -5.60
C SER A 194 17.15 4.37 -6.03
N TYR A 195 18.16 3.91 -5.30
CA TYR A 195 19.58 4.08 -5.64
C TYR A 195 20.14 2.82 -6.32
N THR A 196 19.89 2.67 -7.62
CA THR A 196 20.74 1.87 -8.51
C THR A 196 20.85 2.55 -9.86
#